data_AF-A0A954RUH9-F1
#
_entry.id   AF-A0A954RUH9-F1
#
_cell.length_a   1.000
_cell.length_b   1.000
_cell.length_c   1.000
_cell.angle_alpha   90.00
_cell.angle_beta   90.00
_cell.angle_gamma   90.00
#
_symmetry.space_group_name_H-M   'P 1'
#
loop_
_entity.id
_entity.type
_entity.pdbx_description
1 polymer ?
#
loop_
_entity_poly.entity_id
_entity_poly.type
_entity_poly.pdbx_seq_one_letter_code
_entity_poly.pdbx_strand_id
1 'polypeptide(L)'
;PTAFIGGVLALVITNQSLTVASMVGFVSLGGIAVRNGILLVTHYFHLMEEEGEGFTERMVLRGSLERLSPVLMTALTAGIALIPLVLGGKKPGLEILYPVATVILGGLLTSTFCEFLIHPGLFWRFSGKDAERLVRSESSDEELLRAA
;
A
#
# COMPACT_ATOMS: atom_id res chain seq x y z
N PRO A 1 -0.70 6.09 -6.48
CA PRO A 1 -0.87 7.55 -6.72
C PRO A 1 -0.92 8.36 -5.43
N THR A 2 -1.69 7.90 -4.44
CA THR A 2 -1.84 8.49 -3.11
C THR A 2 -0.51 8.72 -2.38
N ALA A 3 0.42 7.76 -2.46
CA ALA A 3 1.77 7.89 -1.91
C ALA A 3 2.53 9.12 -2.46
N PHE A 4 2.55 9.29 -3.80
CA PHE A 4 3.24 10.42 -4.43
C PHE A 4 2.65 11.77 -4.01
N ILE A 5 1.32 11.86 -3.88
CA ILE A 5 0.64 13.08 -3.42
C ILE A 5 1.13 13.44 -2.01
N GLY A 6 1.20 12.47 -1.10
CA GLY A 6 1.72 12.68 0.24
C GLY A 6 3.18 13.13 0.29
N GLY A 7 4.03 12.55 -0.57
CA GLY A 7 5.44 12.91 -0.67
C GLY A 7 5.64 14.34 -1.20
N VAL A 8 4.87 14.74 -2.22
CA VAL A 8 4.89 16.13 -2.74
C VAL A 8 4.37 17.11 -1.69
N LEU A 9 3.25 16.79 -1.03
CA LEU A 9 2.68 17.62 0.02
C LEU A 9 3.69 17.85 1.17
N ALA A 10 4.41 16.81 1.58
CA ALA A 10 5.41 16.91 2.64
C ALA A 10 6.60 17.81 2.28
N LEU A 11 7.07 17.75 1.02
CA LEU A 11 8.10 18.69 0.53
C LEU A 11 7.60 20.13 0.55
N VAL A 12 6.36 20.38 0.12
CA VAL A 12 5.76 21.72 0.13
C VAL A 12 5.62 22.26 1.56
N ILE A 13 5.15 21.44 2.51
CA ILE A 13 4.98 21.85 3.92
C ILE A 13 6.33 22.15 4.59
N THR A 14 7.37 21.38 4.27
CA THR A 14 8.72 21.60 4.80
C THR A 14 9.53 22.61 4.00
N ASN A 15 8.93 23.22 2.97
CA ASN A 15 9.53 24.24 2.10
C ASN A 15 10.84 23.77 1.44
N GLN A 16 10.86 22.50 1.01
CA GLN A 16 11.99 21.85 0.36
C GLN A 16 11.81 21.84 -1.16
N SER A 17 12.93 21.94 -1.87
CA SER A 17 12.94 21.86 -3.34
C SER A 17 12.95 20.42 -3.82
N LEU A 18 12.45 20.20 -5.04
CA LEU A 18 12.62 18.94 -5.76
C LEU A 18 14.09 18.79 -6.20
N THR A 19 14.82 17.92 -5.51
CA THR A 19 16.22 17.58 -5.77
C THR A 19 16.36 16.15 -6.29
N VAL A 20 17.54 15.81 -6.83
CA VAL A 20 17.86 14.41 -7.21
C VAL A 20 17.67 13.45 -6.03
N ALA A 21 17.98 13.91 -4.81
CA ALA A 21 17.76 13.14 -3.60
C ALA A 21 16.26 12.87 -3.36
N SER A 22 15.41 13.88 -3.46
CA SER A 22 13.95 13.68 -3.34
C SER A 22 13.38 12.73 -4.39
N MET A 23 13.93 12.73 -5.62
CA MET A 23 13.53 11.80 -6.69
C MET A 23 13.82 10.34 -6.31
N VAL A 24 14.98 10.07 -5.72
CA VAL A 24 15.29 8.73 -5.19
C VAL A 24 14.29 8.32 -4.11
N GLY A 25 13.92 9.26 -3.22
CA GLY A 25 12.88 9.03 -2.21
C GLY A 25 11.53 8.66 -2.83
N PHE A 26 11.12 9.32 -3.92
CA PHE A 26 9.89 8.98 -4.64
C PHE A 26 9.93 7.60 -5.30
N VAL A 27 11.08 7.18 -5.84
CA VAL A 27 11.24 5.83 -6.40
C VAL A 27 11.09 4.77 -5.30
N SER A 28 11.77 4.96 -4.17
CA SER A 28 11.65 4.04 -3.02
C SER A 28 10.22 3.98 -2.49
N LEU A 29 9.57 5.14 -2.35
CA LEU A 29 8.18 5.25 -1.93
C LEU A 29 7.23 4.50 -2.88
N GLY A 30 7.43 4.65 -4.20
CA GLY A 30 6.68 3.90 -5.21
C GLY A 30 6.83 2.39 -5.03
N GLY A 31 8.04 1.90 -4.79
CA GLY A 31 8.30 0.49 -4.52
C GLY A 31 7.57 -0.02 -3.28
N ILE A 32 7.58 0.75 -2.18
CA ILE A 32 6.87 0.36 -0.94
C ILE A 32 5.35 0.31 -1.19
N ALA A 33 4.80 1.33 -1.84
CA ALA A 33 3.36 1.39 -2.13
C ALA A 33 2.90 0.24 -3.05
N VAL A 34 3.68 -0.09 -4.09
CA VAL A 34 3.39 -1.22 -4.98
C VAL A 34 3.46 -2.55 -4.22
N ARG A 35 4.48 -2.75 -3.38
CA ARG A 35 4.62 -3.95 -2.55
C ARG A 35 3.43 -4.14 -1.62
N ASN A 36 3.00 -3.07 -0.95
CA ASN A 36 1.84 -3.12 -0.04
C ASN A 36 0.54 -3.44 -0.81
N GLY A 37 0.33 -2.82 -1.97
CA GLY A 37 -0.84 -3.08 -2.83
C GLY A 37 -0.89 -4.52 -3.36
N ILE A 38 0.22 -5.04 -3.88
CA ILE A 38 0.29 -6.42 -4.38
C ILE A 38 0.00 -7.41 -3.25
N LEU A 39 0.61 -7.22 -2.07
CA LEU A 39 0.37 -8.10 -0.93
C LEU A 39 -1.10 -8.11 -0.51
N LEU A 40 -1.77 -6.97 -0.49
CA LEU A 40 -3.19 -6.91 -0.17
C LEU A 40 -4.03 -7.74 -1.15
N VAL A 41 -3.79 -7.56 -2.46
CA VAL A 41 -4.53 -8.26 -3.52
C VAL A 41 -4.26 -9.76 -3.50
N THR A 42 -3.00 -10.17 -3.38
CA THR A 42 -2.63 -11.60 -3.28
C THR A 42 -3.27 -12.27 -2.06
N HIS A 43 -3.44 -11.54 -0.95
CA HIS A 43 -4.11 -12.09 0.23
C HIS A 43 -5.59 -12.35 0.00
N TYR A 44 -6.27 -11.48 -0.76
CA TYR A 44 -7.65 -11.73 -1.15
C TYR A 44 -7.76 -12.98 -2.03
N PHE A 45 -6.90 -13.13 -3.05
CA PHE A 45 -6.89 -14.33 -3.88
C PHE A 45 -6.62 -15.59 -3.06
N HIS A 46 -5.65 -15.54 -2.14
CA HIS A 46 -5.38 -16.65 -1.22
C HIS A 46 -6.61 -17.05 -0.40
N LEU A 47 -7.37 -16.08 0.12
CA LEU A 47 -8.60 -16.34 0.87
C LEU A 47 -9.71 -16.96 -0.01
N MET A 48 -9.75 -16.64 -1.30
CA MET A 48 -10.73 -17.21 -2.24
C MET A 48 -10.35 -18.63 -2.69
N GLU A 49 -9.09 -18.85 -3.04
CA GLU A 49 -8.60 -20.10 -3.60
C GLU A 49 -8.38 -21.17 -2.52
N GLU A 50 -7.72 -20.81 -1.41
CA GLU A 50 -7.24 -21.79 -0.43
C GLU A 50 -8.22 -21.96 0.74
N GLU A 51 -8.91 -20.90 1.16
CA GLU A 51 -9.93 -20.97 2.22
C GLU A 51 -11.35 -21.16 1.67
N GLY A 52 -11.54 -21.08 0.34
CA GLY A 52 -12.85 -21.26 -0.31
C GLY A 52 -13.88 -20.19 0.07
N GLU A 53 -13.44 -19.03 0.59
CA GLU A 53 -14.37 -17.95 0.96
C GLU A 53 -14.93 -17.29 -0.30
N GLY A 54 -16.25 -17.31 -0.45
CA GLY A 54 -16.95 -16.56 -1.50
C GLY A 54 -16.77 -15.05 -1.32
N PHE A 55 -16.82 -14.29 -2.42
CA PHE A 55 -16.66 -12.83 -2.42
C PHE A 55 -17.73 -12.13 -1.57
N THR A 56 -17.46 -11.98 -0.27
CA THR A 56 -18.41 -11.45 0.72
C THR A 56 -17.78 -10.29 1.46
N GLU A 57 -18.60 -9.35 1.94
CA GLU A 57 -18.14 -8.20 2.74
C GLU A 57 -17.24 -8.63 3.90
N ARG A 58 -17.58 -9.75 4.56
CA ARG A 58 -16.82 -10.32 5.68
C ARG A 58 -15.41 -10.75 5.29
N MET A 59 -15.25 -11.34 4.09
CA MET A 59 -13.97 -11.78 3.54
C MET A 59 -13.06 -10.58 3.30
N VAL A 60 -13.59 -9.52 2.64
CA VAL A 60 -12.85 -8.28 2.37
C VAL A 60 -12.40 -7.61 3.66
N LEU A 61 -13.30 -7.56 4.64
CA LEU A 61 -13.05 -6.94 5.93
C LEU A 61 -12.01 -7.73 6.73
N ARG A 62 -12.10 -9.07 6.72
CA ARG A 62 -11.11 -9.96 7.34
C ARG A 62 -9.73 -9.82 6.68
N GLY A 63 -9.65 -9.95 5.36
CA GLY A 63 -8.38 -9.81 4.62
C GLY A 63 -7.75 -8.42 4.76
N SER A 64 -8.58 -7.37 4.82
CA SER A 64 -8.12 -6.00 5.11
C SER A 64 -7.53 -5.88 6.53
N LEU A 65 -8.21 -6.44 7.54
CA LEU A 65 -7.77 -6.39 8.94
C LEU A 65 -6.52 -7.22 9.19
N GLU A 66 -6.38 -8.38 8.53
CA GLU A 66 -5.19 -9.21 8.65
C GLU A 66 -3.95 -8.53 8.02
N ARG A 67 -4.14 -7.75 6.94
CA ARG A 67 -3.08 -6.97 6.30
C ARG A 67 -2.80 -5.62 6.97
N LEU A 68 -3.76 -5.08 7.72
CA LEU A 68 -3.60 -3.84 8.50
C LEU A 68 -2.39 -3.89 9.43
N SER A 69 -2.24 -4.99 10.18
CA SER A 69 -1.16 -5.13 11.16
C SER A 69 0.25 -5.15 10.50
N PRO A 70 0.50 -5.96 9.45
CA PRO A 70 1.76 -5.90 8.69
C PRO A 70 2.06 -4.54 8.05
N VAL A 71 1.07 -3.88 7.44
CA VAL A 71 1.28 -2.57 6.79
C VAL A 71 1.65 -1.53 7.84
N LEU A 72 0.91 -1.46 8.96
CA LEU A 72 1.22 -0.58 10.08
C LEU A 72 2.61 -0.85 10.67
N MET A 73 3.01 -2.12 10.81
CA MET A 73 4.35 -2.47 11.30
C MET A 73 5.43 -1.82 10.43
N THR A 74 5.34 -1.98 9.11
CA THR A 74 6.32 -1.39 8.18
C THR A 74 6.31 0.14 8.19
N ALA A 75 5.11 0.74 8.22
CA ALA A 75 4.95 2.19 8.24
C ALA A 75 5.48 2.81 9.54
N LEU A 76 5.23 2.17 10.69
CA LEU A 76 5.73 2.61 11.99
C LEU A 76 7.25 2.44 12.08
N THR A 77 7.79 1.30 11.65
CA THR A 77 9.25 1.09 11.64
C THR A 77 9.96 2.12 10.78
N ALA A 78 9.50 2.33 9.55
CA ALA A 78 10.06 3.35 8.65
C ALA A 78 9.85 4.77 9.22
N GLY A 79 8.66 5.06 9.75
CA GLY A 79 8.34 6.33 10.36
C GLY A 79 9.28 6.68 11.51
N ILE A 80 9.43 5.79 12.49
CA ILE A 80 10.31 5.95 13.64
C ILE A 80 11.78 6.13 13.20
N ALA A 81 12.23 5.38 12.19
CA ALA A 81 13.59 5.51 11.65
C ALA A 81 13.83 6.87 10.97
N LEU A 82 12.82 7.43 10.30
CA LEU A 82 12.96 8.66 9.50
C LEU A 82 12.66 9.94 10.30
N ILE A 83 11.83 9.89 11.34
CA ILE A 83 11.50 11.03 12.21
C ILE A 83 12.74 11.80 12.70
N PRO A 84 13.77 11.18 13.31
CA PRO A 84 14.93 11.92 13.80
C PRO A 84 15.73 12.55 12.66
N LEU A 85 15.71 11.94 11.48
CA LEU A 85 16.42 12.45 10.31
C LEU A 85 15.74 13.68 9.72
N VAL A 86 14.40 13.69 9.69
CA VAL A 86 13.61 14.87 9.27
C VAL A 86 13.77 16.00 10.30
N LEU A 87 13.74 15.72 11.59
CA LEU A 87 13.92 16.75 12.63
C LEU A 87 15.35 17.33 12.67
N GLY A 88 16.35 16.47 12.46
CA GLY A 88 17.78 16.84 12.46
C GLY A 88 18.34 17.30 11.12
N GLY A 89 17.55 17.28 10.04
CA GLY A 89 18.03 17.42 8.67
C GLY A 89 18.62 18.79 8.29
N LYS A 90 18.49 19.79 9.15
CA LYS A 90 19.11 21.12 8.98
C LYS A 90 20.61 21.15 9.35
N LYS A 91 21.18 20.03 9.79
CA LYS A 91 22.61 19.93 10.12
C LYS A 91 23.45 19.68 8.85
N PRO A 92 24.69 20.22 8.80
CA PRO A 92 25.60 19.96 7.69
C PRO A 92 25.82 18.46 7.49
N GLY A 93 25.82 18.01 6.23
CA GLY A 93 26.01 16.59 5.86
C GLY A 93 24.72 15.76 5.77
N LEU A 94 23.55 16.31 6.15
CA LEU A 94 22.25 15.66 5.97
C LEU A 94 21.43 16.22 4.81
N GLU A 95 21.99 17.15 4.03
CA GLU A 95 21.33 17.88 2.94
C GLU A 95 20.73 16.95 1.86
N ILE A 96 21.33 15.78 1.64
CA ILE A 96 20.83 14.76 0.73
C ILE A 96 19.77 13.88 1.38
N LEU A 97 19.98 13.48 2.65
CA LEU A 97 19.07 12.55 3.32
C LEU A 97 17.77 13.24 3.77
N TYR A 98 17.81 14.53 4.07
CA TYR A 98 16.67 15.31 4.52
C TYR A 98 15.48 15.28 3.53
N PRO A 99 15.65 15.63 2.23
CA PRO A 99 14.57 15.54 1.25
C PRO A 99 14.13 14.10 0.96
N VAL A 100 15.05 13.12 0.97
CA VAL A 100 14.71 11.70 0.79
C VAL A 100 13.77 11.24 1.90
N ALA A 101 14.14 11.47 3.16
CA ALA A 101 13.37 11.02 4.31
C ALA A 101 12.03 11.74 4.42
N THR A 102 11.97 13.03 4.06
CA THR A 102 10.73 13.81 4.08
C THR A 102 9.71 13.24 3.10
N VAL A 103 10.14 12.92 1.87
CA VAL A 103 9.26 12.32 0.84
C VAL A 103 8.75 10.97 1.29
N ILE A 104 9.64 10.10 1.79
CA ILE A 104 9.25 8.75 2.21
C ILE A 104 8.29 8.83 3.39
N LEU A 105 8.59 9.65 4.41
CA LEU A 105 7.74 9.79 5.60
C LEU A 105 6.34 10.31 5.25
N GLY A 106 6.26 11.42 4.49
CA GLY A 106 4.98 12.02 4.10
C GLY A 106 4.16 11.14 3.16
N GLY A 107 4.85 10.48 2.23
CA GLY A 107 4.24 9.54 1.30
C GLY A 107 3.71 8.29 1.98
N LEU A 108 4.46 7.72 2.93
CA LEU A 108 4.03 6.56 3.71
C LEU A 108 2.80 6.87 4.55
N LEU A 109 2.80 8.01 5.26
CA LEU A 109 1.64 8.42 6.07
C LEU A 109 0.37 8.52 5.21
N THR A 110 0.48 9.17 4.06
CA THR A 110 -0.66 9.37 3.16
C THR A 110 -1.09 8.07 2.48
N SER A 111 -0.13 7.25 2.02
CA SER A 111 -0.43 5.96 1.37
C SER A 111 -1.09 5.00 2.35
N THR A 112 -0.54 4.87 3.57
CA THR A 112 -1.06 3.99 4.61
C THR A 112 -2.48 4.37 5.00
N PHE A 113 -2.74 5.66 5.18
CA PHE A 113 -4.09 6.15 5.49
C PHE A 113 -5.07 5.86 4.34
N CYS A 114 -4.65 6.07 3.09
CA CYS A 114 -5.47 5.74 1.92
C CYS A 114 -5.65 4.23 1.72
N GLU A 115 -4.65 3.41 2.07
CA GLU A 115 -4.76 1.94 2.03
C GLU A 115 -5.86 1.46 2.99
N PHE A 116 -5.98 2.03 4.18
CA PHE A 116 -7.02 1.63 5.12
C PHE A 116 -8.40 2.24 4.85
N LEU A 117 -8.48 3.51 4.41
CA LEU A 117 -9.78 4.13 4.13
C LEU A 117 -10.32 3.77 2.74
N ILE A 118 -9.47 3.83 1.72
CA ILE A 118 -9.92 3.81 0.32
C ILE A 118 -9.96 2.38 -0.19
N HIS A 119 -8.96 1.53 0.04
CA HIS A 119 -8.92 0.21 -0.59
C HIS A 119 -10.05 -0.75 -0.18
N PRO A 120 -10.47 -0.89 1.09
CA PRO A 120 -11.61 -1.76 1.41
C PRO A 120 -12.90 -1.28 0.77
N GLY A 121 -13.14 0.04 0.76
CA GLY A 121 -14.30 0.64 0.11
C GLY A 121 -14.25 0.55 -1.42
N LEU A 122 -13.06 0.69 -2.02
CA LEU A 122 -12.85 0.57 -3.46
C LEU A 122 -13.03 -0.88 -3.92
N PHE A 123 -12.49 -1.84 -3.16
CA PHE A 123 -12.64 -3.26 -3.44
C PHE A 123 -14.10 -3.69 -3.36
N TRP A 124 -14.84 -3.25 -2.33
CA TRP A 124 -16.27 -3.46 -2.23
C TRP A 124 -17.04 -2.89 -3.44
N ARG A 125 -16.72 -1.64 -3.84
CA ARG A 125 -17.46 -0.93 -4.89
C ARG A 125 -17.17 -1.42 -6.30
N PHE A 126 -15.93 -1.79 -6.59
CA PHE A 126 -15.46 -2.15 -7.93
C PHE A 126 -15.35 -3.66 -8.15
N SER A 127 -15.08 -4.47 -7.12
CA SER A 127 -14.82 -5.90 -7.29
C SER A 127 -16.06 -6.79 -7.12
N GLY A 128 -17.16 -6.25 -6.59
CA GLY A 128 -18.40 -7.00 -6.33
C GLY A 128 -19.10 -7.67 -7.52
N LYS A 129 -18.74 -7.38 -8.78
CA LYS A 129 -19.30 -8.07 -9.96
C LYS A 129 -18.28 -8.88 -10.76
N ASP A 130 -17.01 -8.50 -10.72
CA ASP A 130 -15.95 -9.14 -11.50
C ASP A 130 -15.26 -10.27 -10.71
N ALA A 131 -15.13 -10.16 -9.38
CA ALA A 131 -14.57 -11.23 -8.55
C ALA A 131 -15.51 -12.44 -8.44
N GLU A 132 -16.82 -12.19 -8.38
CA GLU A 132 -17.84 -13.26 -8.41
C GLU A 132 -17.85 -14.01 -9.76
N ARG A 133 -17.43 -13.33 -10.85
CA ARG A 133 -17.34 -13.89 -12.19
C ARG A 133 -16.10 -14.76 -12.40
N LEU A 134 -14.96 -14.34 -11.85
CA LEU A 134 -13.68 -15.04 -11.96
C LEU A 134 -13.68 -16.35 -11.16
N VAL A 135 -14.17 -16.32 -9.91
CA VAL A 135 -14.30 -17.54 -9.10
C VAL A 135 -15.27 -18.55 -9.73
N ARG A 136 -16.32 -18.06 -10.40
CA ARG A 136 -17.27 -18.92 -11.10
C ARG A 136 -16.74 -19.50 -12.41
N SER A 137 -15.77 -18.85 -13.08
CA SER A 137 -15.14 -19.43 -14.27
C SER A 137 -14.13 -20.51 -13.91
N GLU A 138 -13.31 -20.31 -12.87
CA GLU A 138 -12.35 -21.33 -12.42
C GLU A 138 -13.02 -22.57 -11.84
N SER A 139 -14.10 -22.42 -11.07
CA SER A 139 -14.85 -23.58 -10.55
C SER A 139 -15.50 -24.40 -11.67
N SER A 140 -15.93 -23.74 -12.75
CA SER A 140 -16.50 -24.42 -13.93
C SER A 140 -15.43 -25.17 -14.72
N ASP A 141 -14.22 -24.62 -14.84
CA ASP A 141 -13.10 -25.26 -15.54
C ASP A 141 -12.53 -26.46 -14.75
N GLU A 142 -12.46 -26.37 -13.41
CA GLU A 142 -12.08 -27.51 -12.57
C GLU A 142 -13.12 -28.65 -12.59
N GLU A 143 -14.42 -28.34 -12.58
CA GLU A 143 -15.48 -29.35 -12.71
C GLU A 143 -15.44 -30.05 -14.08
N LEU A 144 -15.15 -29.31 -15.15
CA LEU A 144 -14.99 -29.88 -16.50
C LEU A 144 -13.76 -30.78 -16.61
N LEU A 145 -12.64 -30.39 -15.98
CA LEU A 145 -11.41 -31.21 -15.96
C LEU A 145 -11.53 -32.47 -15.09
N ARG A 146 -12.36 -32.45 -14.04
CA ARG A 146 -12.63 -33.64 -13.21
C ARG A 146 -13.66 -34.59 -13.82
N ALA A 147 -14.50 -34.09 -14.73
CA ALA A 147 -15.53 -34.87 -15.42
C ALA A 147 -15.07 -35.50 -16.75
N ALA A 148 -13.88 -35.13 -17.25
CA ALA A 148 -13.24 -35.67 -18.45
C ALA A 148 -12.25 -36.79 -18.12
#